data_AF-A0A353TCB5-F1
#
_entry.id   AF-A0A353TCB5-F1
#
_cell.length_a   1.000
_cell.length_b   1.000
_cell.length_c   1.000
_cell.angle_alpha   90.00
_cell.angle_beta   90.00
_cell.angle_gamma   90.00
#
_symmetry.space_group_name_H-M   'P 1'
#
loop_
_entity.id
_entity.type
_entity.pdbx_description
1 polymer ?
#
loop_
_entity_poly.entity_id
_entity_poly.type
_entity_poly.pdbx_seq_one_letter_code
_entity_poly.pdbx_strand_id
1 'polypeptide(L)'
;NFPYCYPCDNERKPNTPRMEAVEKKTGGGKGLYLHAGNMLECMRSRQLPNADIAIGAEVAKLSHMANISCRVGSALNWDNETGTFDNPEANRLAKAHYREPWKLPKL
;
A
#
# COMPACT_ATOMS: atom_id res chain seq x y z
N ASN A 1 -17.26 -10.76 13.31
CA ASN A 1 -17.27 -11.35 11.96
C ASN A 1 -16.70 -10.31 11.01
N PHE A 2 -15.45 -10.47 10.55
CA PHE A 2 -14.86 -9.56 9.56
C PHE A 2 -15.51 -9.87 8.21
N PRO A 3 -16.36 -8.98 7.65
CA PRO A 3 -17.25 -9.32 6.53
C PRO A 3 -16.53 -9.39 5.17
N TYR A 4 -15.19 -9.25 5.17
CA TYR A 4 -14.35 -9.15 3.97
C TYR A 4 -13.31 -10.26 3.87
N CYS A 5 -13.52 -11.39 4.55
CA CYS A 5 -12.85 -12.60 4.10
C CYS A 5 -13.25 -12.80 2.64
N TYR A 6 -12.26 -12.73 1.74
CA TYR A 6 -12.34 -13.30 0.40
C TYR A 6 -13.20 -14.57 0.44
N PRO A 7 -14.04 -14.86 -0.57
CA PRO A 7 -14.62 -16.20 -0.67
C PRO A 7 -13.47 -17.16 -0.45
N CYS A 8 -13.58 -18.00 0.58
CA CYS A 8 -12.52 -18.91 0.96
C CYS A 8 -12.16 -19.67 -0.32
N ASP A 9 -11.06 -19.30 -0.97
CA ASP A 9 -10.66 -19.93 -2.21
C ASP A 9 -10.66 -21.43 -1.92
N ASN A 10 -11.22 -22.27 -2.79
CA ASN A 10 -11.17 -23.73 -2.65
C ASN A 10 -9.71 -24.25 -2.56
N GLU A 11 -8.73 -23.38 -2.77
CA GLU A 11 -7.29 -23.56 -2.60
C GLU A 11 -6.81 -23.52 -1.13
N ARG A 12 -7.60 -22.97 -0.20
CA ARG A 12 -7.21 -22.82 1.21
C ARG A 12 -7.33 -24.16 1.94
N LYS A 13 -6.31 -25.00 1.79
CA LYS A 13 -6.14 -26.19 2.63
C LYS A 13 -5.82 -25.76 4.08
N PRO A 14 -6.60 -26.19 5.10
CA PRO A 14 -6.27 -25.92 6.49
C PRO A 14 -4.84 -26.36 6.81
N ASN A 15 -4.12 -25.59 7.62
CA ASN A 15 -2.76 -25.89 8.09
C ASN A 15 -1.69 -26.08 6.99
N THR A 16 -1.90 -25.55 5.79
CA THR A 16 -0.89 -25.59 4.72
C THR A 16 -0.12 -24.28 4.65
N PRO A 17 1.21 -24.29 4.80
CA PRO A 17 2.02 -23.07 4.68
C PRO A 17 1.91 -22.50 3.26
N ARG A 18 1.67 -21.18 3.16
CA ARG A 18 1.54 -20.47 1.86
C ARG A 18 2.88 -20.08 1.23
N MET A 19 3.95 -20.16 2.02
CA MET A 19 5.32 -19.90 1.60
C MET A 19 6.27 -20.71 2.49
N GLU A 20 7.48 -20.93 2.02
CA GLU A 20 8.54 -21.53 2.83
C GLU A 20 8.78 -20.71 4.10
N ALA A 21 9.03 -21.39 5.21
CA ALA A 21 9.30 -20.73 6.47
C ALA A 21 10.66 -20.00 6.38
N VAL A 22 10.62 -18.67 6.53
CA VAL A 22 11.82 -17.85 6.60
C VAL A 22 12.23 -17.70 8.07
N GLU A 23 13.52 -17.85 8.34
CA GLU A 23 14.05 -17.63 9.69
C GLU A 23 13.75 -16.21 10.19
N LYS A 24 13.32 -16.12 11.44
CA LYS A 24 13.02 -14.83 12.08
C LYS A 24 14.32 -14.05 12.27
N LYS A 25 14.47 -12.96 11.51
CA LYS A 25 15.56 -11.99 11.72
C LYS A 25 15.17 -11.02 12.82
N THR A 26 16.00 -10.90 13.85
CA THR A 26 15.82 -9.91 14.92
C THR A 26 16.38 -8.56 14.46
N GLY A 27 15.63 -7.48 14.72
CA GLY A 27 16.12 -6.13 14.46
C GLY A 27 17.14 -5.70 15.50
N GLY A 28 18.14 -4.91 15.11
CA GLY A 28 19.15 -4.37 16.03
C GLY A 28 18.67 -3.26 16.97
N GLY A 29 17.35 -3.02 17.08
CA GLY A 29 16.74 -2.02 17.98
C GLY A 29 17.01 -0.54 17.63
N LYS A 30 17.79 -0.25 16.57
CA LYS A 30 18.23 1.11 16.20
C LYS A 30 17.55 1.67 14.96
N GLY A 31 16.46 1.06 14.50
CA GLY A 31 15.80 1.42 13.23
C GLY A 31 15.45 2.92 13.14
N LEU A 32 14.87 3.48 14.21
CA LEU A 32 14.53 4.91 14.26
C LEU A 32 15.76 5.81 14.09
N TYR A 33 16.84 5.54 14.86
CA TYR A 33 18.07 6.33 14.80
C TYR A 33 18.75 6.24 13.44
N LEU A 34 18.80 5.04 12.85
CA LEU A 34 19.38 4.83 11.53
C LEU A 34 18.58 5.54 10.44
N HIS A 35 17.24 5.51 10.52
CA HIS A 35 16.37 6.18 9.56
C HIS A 35 16.51 7.70 9.63
N ALA A 36 16.44 8.28 10.83
CA ALA A 36 16.63 9.72 11.04
C ALA A 36 18.05 10.17 10.65
N GLY A 37 19.07 9.38 11.00
CA GLY A 37 20.46 9.65 10.62
C GLY A 37 20.66 9.66 9.11
N ASN A 38 20.08 8.69 8.39
CA ASN A 38 20.12 8.66 6.92
C ASN A 38 19.48 9.92 6.33
N MET A 39 18.31 10.34 6.82
CA MET A 39 17.65 11.56 6.35
C MET A 39 18.55 12.80 6.53
N LEU A 40 19.14 12.99 7.71
CA LEU A 40 20.01 14.14 8.00
C LEU A 40 21.27 14.15 7.11
N GLU A 41 21.86 12.97 6.87
CA GLU A 41 23.03 12.85 6.00
C GLU A 41 22.69 13.15 4.54
N CYS A 42 21.56 12.66 4.05
CA CYS A 42 21.04 12.97 2.71
C CYS A 42 20.73 14.46 2.54
N MET A 43 20.24 15.13 3.59
CA MET A 43 20.05 16.59 3.57
C MET A 43 21.38 17.36 3.39
N ARG A 44 22.46 16.90 4.03
CA ARG A 44 23.80 17.50 3.89
C ARG A 44 24.44 17.19 2.55
N SER A 45 24.45 15.92 2.16
CA SER A 45 25.11 15.40 0.95
C SER A 45 24.33 15.65 -0.34
N ARG A 46 23.05 16.02 -0.24
CA ARG A 46 22.10 16.16 -1.36
C ARG A 46 21.87 14.85 -2.12
N GLN A 47 22.11 13.71 -1.48
CA GLN A 47 21.79 12.39 -2.02
C GLN A 47 20.35 11.97 -1.66
N LEU A 48 19.82 10.95 -2.34
CA LEU A 48 18.51 10.38 -2.01
C LEU A 48 18.59 9.55 -0.72
N PRO A 49 17.56 9.60 0.15
CA PRO A 49 17.46 8.71 1.30
C PRO A 49 17.09 7.30 0.85
N ASN A 50 17.33 6.31 1.73
CA ASN A 50 16.97 4.91 1.47
C ASN A 50 15.46 4.70 1.22
N ALA A 51 14.64 5.62 1.69
CA ALA A 51 13.20 5.66 1.50
C ALA A 51 12.81 7.03 0.92
N ASP A 52 13.10 7.24 -0.36
CA ASP A 52 12.75 8.49 -1.04
C ASP A 52 11.24 8.61 -1.30
N ILE A 53 10.84 9.80 -1.78
CA ILE A 53 9.43 10.14 -1.97
C ILE A 53 8.72 9.28 -3.02
N ALA A 54 9.43 8.81 -4.05
CA ALA A 54 8.85 7.93 -5.08
C ALA A 54 8.52 6.57 -4.47
N ILE A 55 9.44 5.99 -3.68
CA ILE A 55 9.19 4.75 -2.91
C ILE A 55 7.99 4.96 -1.97
N GLY A 56 7.97 6.07 -1.23
CA GLY A 56 6.87 6.40 -0.32
C GLY A 56 5.52 6.50 -1.05
N ALA A 57 5.48 7.16 -2.20
CA ALA A 57 4.29 7.30 -3.01
C ALA A 57 3.80 5.96 -3.57
N GLU A 58 4.71 5.07 -3.98
CA GLU A 58 4.36 3.75 -4.47
C GLU A 58 3.77 2.85 -3.37
N VAL A 59 4.40 2.84 -2.19
CA VAL A 59 3.88 2.09 -1.02
C VAL A 59 2.53 2.64 -0.57
N ALA A 60 2.32 3.95 -0.60
CA ALA A 60 1.04 4.57 -0.31
C ALA A 60 -0.04 4.12 -1.30
N LYS A 61 0.24 4.15 -2.61
CA LYS A 61 -0.68 3.63 -3.65
C LYS A 61 -1.04 2.17 -3.38
N LEU A 62 -0.06 1.31 -3.16
CA LEU A 62 -0.28 -0.12 -2.87
C LEU A 62 -1.17 -0.33 -1.63
N SER A 63 -0.91 0.42 -0.56
CA SER A 63 -1.70 0.37 0.66
C SER A 63 -3.16 0.80 0.42
N HIS A 64 -3.38 1.83 -0.40
CA HIS A 64 -4.72 2.24 -0.81
C HIS A 64 -5.42 1.18 -1.66
N MET A 65 -4.73 0.60 -2.65
CA MET A 65 -5.30 -0.44 -3.50
C MET A 65 -5.74 -1.68 -2.69
N ALA A 66 -4.91 -2.12 -1.74
CA ALA A 66 -5.27 -3.21 -0.83
C ALA A 66 -6.51 -2.89 0.01
N ASN A 67 -6.57 -1.69 0.60
CA ASN A 67 -7.73 -1.24 1.37
C ASN A 67 -9.01 -1.16 0.52
N ILE A 68 -8.90 -0.74 -0.74
CA ILE A 68 -10.03 -0.70 -1.68
C ILE A 68 -10.50 -2.12 -2.01
N SER A 69 -9.58 -3.03 -2.34
CA SER A 69 -9.90 -4.45 -2.57
C SER A 69 -10.62 -5.07 -1.38
N CYS A 70 -10.13 -4.82 -0.15
CA CYS A 70 -10.80 -5.29 1.05
C CYS A 70 -12.22 -4.73 1.18
N ARG A 71 -12.46 -3.45 0.89
CA ARG A 71 -13.79 -2.82 1.00
C ARG A 71 -14.77 -3.31 -0.06
N VAL A 72 -14.28 -3.56 -1.28
CA VAL A 72 -15.09 -4.11 -2.38
C VAL A 72 -15.36 -5.59 -2.17
N GLY A 73 -14.46 -6.30 -1.46
CA GLY A 73 -14.61 -7.73 -1.16
C GLY A 73 -14.18 -8.63 -2.33
N SER A 74 -13.33 -8.13 -3.24
CA SER A 74 -12.85 -8.89 -4.39
C SER A 74 -11.38 -8.63 -4.69
N ALA A 75 -10.76 -9.56 -5.42
CA ALA A 75 -9.53 -9.26 -6.15
C ALA A 75 -9.82 -8.15 -7.17
N LEU A 76 -8.87 -7.24 -7.34
CA LEU A 76 -8.96 -6.14 -8.29
C LEU A 76 -7.73 -6.16 -9.18
N ASN A 77 -7.93 -5.98 -10.48
CA ASN A 77 -6.82 -5.77 -11.41
C ASN A 77 -6.58 -4.27 -11.57
N TRP A 78 -5.32 -3.86 -11.55
CA TRP A 78 -4.92 -2.45 -11.70
C TRP A 78 -4.16 -2.27 -13.01
N ASP A 79 -4.61 -1.32 -13.82
CA ASP A 79 -3.93 -0.89 -15.02
C ASP A 79 -3.06 0.34 -14.70
N ASN A 80 -1.74 0.18 -14.84
CA ASN A 80 -0.77 1.24 -14.60
C ASN A 80 -0.75 2.31 -15.70
N GLU A 81 -1.20 1.99 -16.92
CA GLU A 81 -1.24 2.95 -18.03
C GLU A 81 -2.40 3.92 -17.84
N THR A 82 -3.60 3.39 -17.54
CA THR A 82 -4.79 4.23 -17.33
C THR A 82 -4.93 4.72 -15.89
N GLY A 83 -4.26 4.08 -14.93
CA GLY A 83 -4.38 4.40 -13.52
C GLY A 83 -5.76 4.07 -12.95
N THR A 84 -6.34 2.94 -13.37
CA THR A 84 -7.69 2.53 -12.97
C THR A 84 -7.79 1.04 -12.67
N PHE A 85 -8.82 0.68 -11.91
CA PHE A 85 -9.22 -0.71 -11.72
C PHE A 85 -10.18 -1.18 -12.81
N ASP A 86 -10.24 -2.48 -13.03
CA ASP A 86 -11.30 -3.16 -13.80
C ASP A 86 -12.69 -3.18 -13.12
N ASN A 87 -12.85 -2.43 -12.02
CA ASN A 87 -14.06 -2.39 -11.21
C ASN A 87 -14.55 -0.94 -10.97
N PRO A 88 -15.78 -0.57 -11.40
CA PRO A 88 -16.32 0.78 -11.22
C PRO A 88 -16.44 1.25 -9.76
N GLU A 89 -16.83 0.37 -8.84
CA GLU A 89 -16.93 0.72 -7.41
C GLU A 89 -15.55 0.96 -6.79
N ALA A 90 -14.55 0.17 -7.17
CA ALA A 90 -13.16 0.40 -6.75
C ALA A 90 -12.66 1.78 -7.24
N ASN A 91 -12.91 2.12 -8.51
CA ASN A 91 -12.57 3.42 -9.07
C ASN A 91 -13.28 4.59 -8.38
N ARG A 92 -14.51 4.38 -7.89
CA ARG A 92 -15.25 5.37 -7.09
C ARG A 92 -14.57 5.63 -5.75
N LEU A 93 -14.02 4.60 -5.11
CA LEU A 93 -13.29 4.69 -3.83
C LEU A 93 -11.88 5.26 -3.97
N ALA A 94 -11.26 5.15 -5.15
CA ALA A 94 -9.95 5.72 -5.44
C ALA A 94 -9.96 7.26 -5.53
N LYS A 95 -11.14 7.87 -5.72
CA LYS A 95 -11.31 9.32 -5.83
C LYS A 95 -11.74 9.91 -4.49
N ALA A 96 -11.17 11.07 -4.16
CA ALA A 96 -11.62 11.86 -3.02
C ALA A 96 -12.95 12.56 -3.34
N HIS A 97 -13.97 12.32 -2.52
CA HIS A 97 -15.24 13.05 -2.56
C HIS A 97 -15.24 14.12 -1.48
N TYR A 98 -14.92 15.35 -1.86
CA TYR A 98 -14.88 16.48 -0.94
C TYR A 98 -16.30 16.98 -0.63
N ARG A 99 -16.52 17.40 0.62
CA ARG A 99 -17.75 18.06 1.06
C ARG A 99 -17.77 19.50 0.54
N GLU A 100 -18.91 19.98 0.06
CA GLU A 100 -19.08 21.39 -0.32
C GLU A 100 -18.71 22.36 0.83
N PRO A 101 -18.04 23.51 0.54
CA PRO A 101 -17.68 24.04 -0.78
C PRO A 101 -16.31 23.58 -1.31
N TRP A 102 -15.66 22.60 -0.68
CA TRP A 102 -14.28 22.22 -0.99
C TRP A 102 -14.19 21.45 -2.30
N LYS A 103 -13.28 21.87 -3.19
CA LYS A 103 -13.03 21.24 -4.49
C LYS A 103 -11.53 21.07 -4.69
N LEU A 104 -11.13 19.98 -5.34
CA LEU A 104 -9.74 19.77 -5.71
C LEU A 104 -9.33 20.82 -6.75
N PRO A 105 -8.20 21.52 -6.57
CA PRO A 105 -7.67 22.45 -7.57
C PRO A 105 -7.43 21.73 -8.90
N LYS A 106 -7.76 22.40 -10.00
CA LYS A 106 -7.42 21.95 -11.35
C LYS A 106 -6.08 22.59 -11.73
N LEU A 107 -5.20 21.78 -12.32
CA LEU A 107 -3.98 22.25 -12.97
C LEU A 107 -4.32 22.88 -14.33
#